data_AF-A0A529HKT1-F1
#
_entry.id   AF-A0A529HKT1-F1
#
_cell.length_a   1.000
_cell.length_b   1.000
_cell.length_c   1.000
_cell.angle_alpha   90.00
_cell.angle_beta   90.00
_cell.angle_gamma   90.00
#
_symmetry.space_group_name_H-M   'P 1'
#
loop_
_entity.id
_entity.type
_entity.pdbx_description
1 polymer ?
#
loop_
_entity_poly.entity_id
_entity_poly.type
_entity_poly.pdbx_seq_one_letter_code
_entity_poly.pdbx_strand_id
1 'polypeptide(L)'
;IVQLGQACGSSAMIYAMHQIKTSSFVTHGGASDWHRAYMRRIADEQLLMASATTEAGIGGNLRNSICAVEVAGGRFALTKVATVISYGNYADAILATARRAPDAASSDQVMVVI
;
A
#
# COMPACT_ATOMS: atom_id res chain seq x y z
N ILE A 1 18.83 7.86 0.76
CA ILE A 1 17.83 8.55 1.63
C ILE A 1 18.44 9.54 2.63
N VAL A 2 19.56 9.23 3.29
CA VAL A 2 20.20 10.14 4.28
C VAL A 2 20.52 11.51 3.68
N GLN A 3 21.15 11.56 2.50
CA GLN A 3 21.44 12.83 1.80
C GLN A 3 20.17 13.63 1.48
N LEU A 4 19.10 12.97 1.01
CA LEU A 4 17.80 13.63 0.81
C LEU A 4 17.26 14.19 2.12
N GLY A 5 17.36 13.44 3.22
CA GLY A 5 16.85 13.85 4.54
C GLY A 5 17.58 15.05 5.12
N GLN A 6 18.89 15.15 4.89
CA GLN A 6 19.70 16.31 5.30
C GLN A 6 19.29 17.59 4.53
N ALA A 7 18.83 17.45 3.28
CA ALA A 7 18.37 18.59 2.48
C ALA A 7 16.88 18.91 2.69
N CYS A 8 16.01 17.89 2.76
CA CYS A 8 14.57 18.04 2.95
C CYS A 8 13.96 16.75 3.53
N GLY A 9 13.50 16.82 4.79
CA GLY A 9 12.85 15.70 5.46
C GLY A 9 11.59 15.19 4.75
N SER A 10 10.79 16.08 4.16
CA SER A 10 9.57 15.71 3.43
C SER A 10 9.86 14.89 2.18
N SER A 11 10.82 15.32 1.34
CA SER A 11 11.24 14.57 0.15
C SER A 11 11.84 13.22 0.51
N ALA A 12 12.62 13.17 1.60
CA ALA A 12 13.16 11.91 2.09
C ALA A 12 12.07 10.96 2.57
N MET A 13 11.04 11.44 3.27
CA MET A 13 9.91 10.64 3.73
C MET A 13 9.10 10.08 2.57
N ILE A 14 8.79 10.91 1.56
CA ILE A 14 8.09 10.47 0.33
C ILE A 14 8.90 9.35 -0.35
N TYR A 15 10.20 9.56 -0.54
CA TYR A 15 11.08 8.55 -1.13
C TYR A 15 11.12 7.28 -0.29
N ALA A 16 11.26 7.37 1.04
CA ALA A 16 11.25 6.21 1.94
C ALA A 16 9.97 5.40 1.80
N MET A 17 8.82 6.07 1.87
CA MET A 17 7.52 5.42 1.88
C MET A 17 7.24 4.75 0.52
N HIS A 18 7.56 5.43 -0.58
CA HIS A 18 7.53 4.82 -1.91
C HIS A 18 8.40 3.55 -1.96
N GLN A 19 9.64 3.61 -1.48
CA GLN A 19 10.55 2.45 -1.46
C GLN A 19 10.02 1.29 -0.60
N ILE A 20 9.41 1.58 0.55
CA ILE A 20 8.76 0.57 1.39
C ILE A 20 7.63 -0.13 0.61
N LYS A 21 6.80 0.63 -0.12
CA LYS A 21 5.74 0.05 -0.94
C LYS A 21 6.28 -0.77 -2.11
N THR A 22 7.25 -0.24 -2.85
CA THR A 22 7.84 -0.96 -3.98
C THR A 22 8.56 -2.24 -3.55
N SER A 23 9.20 -2.24 -2.37
CA SER A 23 9.80 -3.46 -1.79
C SER A 23 8.79 -4.60 -1.60
N SER A 24 7.51 -4.29 -1.35
CA SER A 24 6.46 -5.31 -1.22
C SER A 24 6.22 -6.03 -2.54
N PHE A 25 6.26 -5.31 -3.67
CA PHE A 25 6.18 -5.93 -5.00
C PHE A 25 7.41 -6.78 -5.32
N VAL A 26 8.61 -6.26 -5.04
CA VAL A 26 9.85 -7.00 -5.31
C VAL A 26 9.92 -8.30 -4.50
N THR A 27 9.50 -8.23 -3.24
CA THR A 27 9.58 -9.38 -2.30
C THR A 27 8.49 -10.41 -2.56
N HIS A 28 7.26 -9.98 -2.92
CA HIS A 28 6.09 -10.87 -2.94
C HIS A 28 5.41 -10.99 -4.31
N GLY A 29 5.63 -10.04 -5.21
CA GLY A 29 4.98 -9.97 -6.52
C GLY A 29 5.67 -10.77 -7.63
N GLY A 30 6.90 -11.26 -7.39
CA GLY A 30 7.77 -11.85 -8.41
C GLY A 30 7.17 -13.02 -9.18
N ALA A 31 6.20 -13.75 -8.63
CA ALA A 31 5.54 -14.89 -9.29
C ALA A 31 4.36 -14.50 -10.21
N SER A 32 3.80 -13.30 -10.07
CA SER A 32 2.63 -12.85 -10.82
C SER A 32 3.02 -11.99 -12.03
N ASP A 33 2.52 -12.34 -13.22
CA ASP A 33 2.74 -11.55 -14.43
C ASP A 33 2.22 -10.13 -14.30
N TRP A 34 1.07 -9.96 -13.64
CA TRP A 34 0.50 -8.64 -13.40
C TRP A 34 1.43 -7.78 -12.54
N HIS A 35 1.95 -8.32 -11.42
CA HIS A 35 2.89 -7.58 -10.57
C HIS A 35 4.21 -7.29 -11.28
N ARG A 36 4.74 -8.23 -12.07
CA ARG A 36 5.95 -7.99 -12.89
C ARG A 36 5.74 -6.86 -13.90
N ALA A 37 4.61 -6.85 -14.60
CA ALA A 37 4.27 -5.78 -15.53
C ALA A 37 4.07 -4.43 -14.81
N TYR A 38 3.41 -4.45 -13.65
CA TYR A 38 3.18 -3.25 -12.85
C TYR A 38 4.48 -2.65 -12.31
N MET A 39 5.44 -3.48 -11.85
CA MET A 39 6.77 -3.00 -11.46
C MET A 39 7.54 -2.33 -12.60
N ARG A 40 7.40 -2.84 -13.84
CA ARG A 40 7.98 -2.16 -15.02
C ARG A 40 7.34 -0.80 -15.24
N ARG A 41 6.00 -0.72 -15.18
CA ARG A 41 5.29 0.57 -15.27
C ARG A 41 5.70 1.55 -14.19
N ILE A 42 5.86 1.11 -12.95
CA ILE A 42 6.36 1.97 -11.85
C ILE A 42 7.70 2.60 -12.23
N ALA A 43 8.62 1.82 -12.82
CA ALA A 43 9.92 2.32 -13.25
C ALA A 43 9.84 3.19 -14.51
N ASP A 44 9.12 2.76 -15.54
CA ASP A 44 9.08 3.44 -16.84
C ASP A 44 8.28 4.75 -16.79
N GLU A 45 7.16 4.74 -16.05
CA GLU A 45 6.23 5.88 -15.94
C GLU A 45 6.49 6.71 -14.67
N GLN A 46 7.47 6.32 -13.83
CA GLN A 46 7.82 6.99 -12.58
C GLN A 46 6.65 7.11 -11.58
N LEU A 47 5.83 6.06 -11.47
CA LEU A 47 4.64 6.06 -10.63
C LEU A 47 4.98 6.17 -9.13
N LEU A 48 4.31 7.08 -8.43
CA LEU A 48 4.46 7.31 -6.99
C LEU A 48 3.47 6.46 -6.18
N MET A 49 4.01 5.66 -5.26
CA MET A 49 3.25 4.70 -4.46
C MET A 49 2.99 5.22 -3.05
N ALA A 50 1.73 5.29 -2.64
CA ALA A 50 1.33 5.61 -1.28
C ALA A 50 0.95 4.36 -0.46
N SER A 51 0.87 4.53 0.86
CA SER A 51 0.52 3.47 1.80
C SER A 51 -0.73 3.84 2.59
N ALA A 52 -1.71 2.93 2.63
CA ALA A 52 -2.86 3.01 3.52
C ALA A 52 -2.85 1.81 4.47
N THR A 53 -1.96 1.85 5.45
CA THR A 53 -1.84 0.80 6.48
C THR A 53 -2.63 1.15 7.73
N THR A 54 -2.61 2.41 8.14
CA THR A 54 -3.37 2.87 9.31
C THR A 54 -4.87 2.82 9.05
N GLU A 55 -5.63 2.72 10.13
CA GLU A 55 -7.07 2.56 10.07
C GLU A 55 -7.72 3.14 11.32
N ALA A 56 -8.82 3.86 11.16
CA ALA A 56 -9.59 4.35 12.29
C ALA A 56 -10.19 3.16 13.06
N GLY A 57 -10.04 3.15 14.39
CA GLY A 57 -10.61 2.11 15.26
C GLY A 57 -9.67 0.98 15.66
N ILE A 58 -8.48 0.81 15.06
CA ILE A 58 -7.54 -0.27 15.45
C ILE A 58 -6.62 0.09 16.62
N GLY A 59 -6.71 1.31 17.17
CA GLY A 59 -5.90 1.75 18.33
C GLY A 59 -4.39 1.71 18.11
N GLY A 60 -3.92 1.80 16.85
CA GLY A 60 -2.51 1.66 16.50
C GLY A 60 -2.02 0.22 16.30
N ASN A 61 -2.88 -0.79 16.47
CA ASN A 61 -2.53 -2.18 16.23
C ASN A 61 -2.52 -2.52 14.74
N LEU A 62 -1.41 -2.16 14.06
CA LEU A 62 -1.24 -2.32 12.60
C LEU A 62 -1.34 -3.78 12.11
N ARG A 63 -1.24 -4.76 13.00
CA ARG A 63 -1.39 -6.20 12.67
C ARG A 63 -2.85 -6.64 12.57
N ASN A 64 -3.79 -5.71 12.69
CA ASN A 64 -5.22 -5.96 12.53
C ASN A 64 -5.84 -4.98 11.55
N SER A 65 -6.81 -5.45 10.77
CA SER A 65 -7.64 -4.60 9.90
C SER A 65 -9.13 -4.83 10.15
N ILE A 66 -9.89 -3.74 10.15
CA ILE A 66 -11.37 -3.77 10.21
C ILE A 66 -11.90 -3.92 8.79
N CYS A 67 -11.37 -3.13 7.87
CA CYS A 67 -11.55 -3.17 6.43
C CYS A 67 -11.17 -4.56 5.89
N ALA A 68 -12.01 -5.09 5.03
CA ALA A 68 -11.80 -6.36 4.35
C ALA A 68 -11.91 -6.19 2.83
N VAL A 69 -11.24 -7.08 2.11
CA VAL A 69 -11.41 -7.22 0.66
C VAL A 69 -12.65 -8.05 0.38
N GLU A 70 -13.56 -7.52 -0.42
CA GLU A 70 -14.75 -8.21 -0.91
C GLU A 70 -14.58 -8.51 -2.41
N VAL A 71 -14.48 -9.79 -2.78
CA VAL A 71 -14.25 -10.20 -4.18
C VAL A 71 -15.56 -10.66 -4.80
N ALA A 72 -15.95 -10.05 -5.92
CA ALA A 72 -17.13 -10.43 -6.69
C ALA A 72 -16.92 -10.16 -8.19
N GLY A 73 -17.28 -11.12 -9.05
CA GLY A 73 -17.24 -10.93 -10.51
C GLY A 73 -15.85 -10.58 -11.07
N GLY A 74 -14.78 -11.14 -10.50
CA GLY A 74 -13.40 -10.84 -10.92
C GLY A 74 -12.89 -9.46 -10.52
N ARG A 75 -13.65 -8.70 -9.72
CA ARG A 75 -13.25 -7.42 -9.12
C ARG A 75 -13.22 -7.56 -7.62
N PHE A 76 -12.60 -6.60 -6.96
CA PHE A 76 -12.70 -6.45 -5.52
C PHE A 76 -13.15 -5.05 -5.13
N ALA A 77 -13.78 -4.95 -3.97
CA ALA A 77 -14.11 -3.72 -3.30
C ALA A 77 -13.57 -3.75 -1.86
N LEU A 78 -13.32 -2.57 -1.30
CA LEU A 78 -13.01 -2.42 0.11
C LEU A 78 -13.44 -1.02 0.55
N THR A 79 -13.85 -0.89 1.81
CA THR A 79 -14.08 0.42 2.44
C THR A 79 -13.09 0.56 3.58
N LYS A 80 -12.20 1.56 3.49
CA LYS A 80 -11.18 1.82 4.52
C LYS A 80 -11.19 3.29 4.94
N VAL A 81 -11.32 3.52 6.24
CA VAL A 81 -11.10 4.84 6.84
C VAL A 81 -9.64 4.92 7.28
N ALA A 82 -8.75 5.27 6.34
CA ALA A 82 -7.34 5.45 6.63
C ALA A 82 -7.11 6.82 7.30
N THR A 83 -6.46 6.83 8.47
CA THR A 83 -6.27 8.07 9.24
C THR A 83 -5.15 8.95 8.69
N VAL A 84 -4.16 8.35 8.03
CA VAL A 84 -3.04 9.05 7.42
C VAL A 84 -2.64 8.34 6.14
N ILE A 85 -2.64 9.07 5.03
CA ILE A 85 -2.06 8.64 3.76
C ILE A 85 -1.10 9.74 3.35
N SER A 86 0.20 9.52 3.57
CA SER A 86 1.23 10.45 3.15
C SER A 86 1.11 10.69 1.65
N TYR A 87 1.13 11.98 1.25
CA TYR A 87 1.11 12.42 -0.16
C TYR A 87 0.00 11.78 -1.02
N GLY A 88 -1.13 11.37 -0.41
CA GLY A 88 -2.18 10.61 -1.09
C GLY A 88 -2.75 11.27 -2.34
N ASN A 89 -2.92 12.60 -2.33
CA ASN A 89 -3.42 13.35 -3.49
C ASN A 89 -2.45 13.36 -4.69
N TYR A 90 -1.19 12.97 -4.48
CA TYR A 90 -0.13 12.98 -5.49
C TYR A 90 0.31 11.57 -5.88
N ALA A 91 -0.25 10.53 -5.26
CA ALA A 91 0.12 9.16 -5.53
C ALA A 91 -0.64 8.62 -6.74
N ASP A 92 0.05 7.85 -7.58
CA ASP A 92 -0.54 7.16 -8.73
C ASP A 92 -1.26 5.87 -8.33
N ALA A 93 -0.91 5.31 -7.17
CA ALA A 93 -1.62 4.20 -6.55
C ALA A 93 -1.37 4.13 -5.05
N ILE A 94 -2.30 3.48 -4.35
CA ILE A 94 -2.24 3.25 -2.91
C ILE A 94 -2.15 1.74 -2.66
N LEU A 95 -1.16 1.33 -1.87
CA LEU A 95 -1.12 -0.02 -1.31
C LEU A 95 -1.87 -0.01 0.01
N ALA A 96 -3.09 -0.55 -0.02
CA ALA A 96 -3.96 -0.67 1.14
C ALA A 96 -3.76 -2.02 1.83
N THR A 97 -3.51 -1.99 3.14
CA THR A 97 -3.56 -3.20 3.96
C THR A 97 -5.01 -3.43 4.40
N ALA A 98 -5.55 -4.61 4.13
CA ALA A 98 -6.91 -4.98 4.47
C ALA A 98 -6.95 -6.44 4.89
N ARG A 99 -8.02 -6.84 5.57
CA ARG A 99 -8.29 -8.25 5.87
C ARG A 99 -8.61 -9.02 4.59
N ARG A 100 -8.14 -10.26 4.47
CA ARG A 100 -8.25 -11.08 3.26
C ARG A 100 -9.68 -11.22 2.74
N ALA A 101 -10.63 -11.38 3.66
CA ALA A 101 -12.05 -11.54 3.39
C ALA A 101 -12.86 -11.06 4.61
N PRO A 102 -14.17 -10.76 4.47
CA PRO A 102 -14.99 -10.28 5.58
C PRO A 102 -15.00 -11.21 6.80
N ASP A 103 -14.99 -12.52 6.55
CA ASP A 103 -15.03 -13.63 7.53
C ASP A 103 -13.64 -14.11 8.01
N ALA A 104 -12.56 -13.60 7.42
CA ALA A 104 -11.21 -13.94 7.86
C ALA A 104 -10.89 -13.33 9.23
N ALA A 105 -9.88 -13.88 9.92
CA ALA A 105 -9.38 -13.31 11.17
C ALA A 105 -8.83 -11.89 10.94
N SER A 106 -8.98 -10.99 11.92
CA SER A 106 -8.54 -9.59 11.82
C SER A 106 -7.04 -9.43 11.48
N SER A 107 -6.25 -10.44 11.81
CA SER A 107 -4.81 -10.54 11.55
C SER A 107 -4.44 -11.20 10.22
N ASP A 108 -5.36 -11.83 9.50
CA ASP A 108 -5.12 -12.35 8.15
C ASP A 108 -5.24 -11.21 7.15
N GLN A 109 -4.15 -10.45 7.04
CA GLN A 109 -4.06 -9.26 6.20
C GLN A 109 -3.47 -9.59 4.82
N VAL A 110 -4.00 -8.92 3.81
CA VAL A 110 -3.47 -8.82 2.46
C VAL A 110 -3.14 -7.37 2.15
N MET A 111 -2.31 -7.16 1.13
CA MET A 111 -2.02 -5.84 0.59
C MET A 111 -2.53 -5.79 -0.84
N VAL A 112 -3.35 -4.79 -1.16
CA VAL A 112 -3.94 -4.61 -2.49
C VAL A 112 -3.55 -3.25 -3.05
N VAL A 113 -3.45 -3.18 -4.38
CA VAL A 113 -3.18 -1.94 -5.11
C VAL A 113 -4.51 -1.37 -5.57
N ILE A 114 -4.80 -0.12 -5.19
CA ILE A 114 -5.98 0.65 -5.60
C ILE A 114 -5.60 2.01 -6.18
#